data_AF-A0A7R9VAI6-F1
#
_entry.id   AF-A0A7R9VAI6-F1
#
_cell.length_a   1.000
_cell.length_b   1.000
_cell.length_c   1.000
_cell.angle_alpha   90.00
_cell.angle_beta   90.00
_cell.angle_gamma   90.00
#
_symmetry.space_group_name_H-M   'P 1'
#
loop_
_entity.id
_entity.type
_entity.pdbx_description
1 polymer ?
#
loop_
_entity_poly.entity_id
_entity_poly.type
_entity_poly.pdbx_seq_one_letter_code
_entity_poly.pdbx_strand_id
1 'polypeptide(L)'
;GTAAAVKKLVGSLGAANRYFDFDLLADVARTMTRNLNRIIDVNHYPVESARASNLRHRPVGLGVQGLADAFLLLDLPFDGEGAADLNRRIFETVYFAALDASCALAAAEGPYETYAGSPVSRGVLQHDMWGVKPHDSR
;
A
#
# COMPACT_ATOMS: atom_id res chain seq x y z
N GLY A 1 -18.75 0.75 -35.78
CA GLY A 1 -17.56 0.33 -35.02
C GLY A 1 -17.32 1.34 -33.94
N THR A 2 -17.74 1.06 -32.72
CA THR A 2 -17.52 1.94 -31.57
C THR A 2 -16.07 1.81 -31.16
N ALA A 3 -15.28 2.85 -31.44
CA ALA A 3 -13.96 3.01 -30.84
C ALA A 3 -14.17 2.93 -29.32
N ALA A 4 -13.68 1.85 -28.70
CA ALA A 4 -13.61 1.75 -27.26
C ALA A 4 -12.91 3.02 -26.78
N ALA A 5 -13.59 3.80 -25.95
CA ALA A 5 -12.98 4.95 -25.29
C ALA A 5 -11.71 4.43 -24.61
N VAL A 6 -10.56 4.75 -25.18
CA VAL A 6 -9.27 4.49 -24.55
C VAL A 6 -9.39 5.18 -23.21
N LYS A 7 -9.47 4.38 -22.13
CA LYS A 7 -9.43 4.92 -20.77
C LYS A 7 -8.13 5.69 -20.70
N LYS A 8 -8.19 7.02 -20.87
CA LYS A 8 -7.02 7.89 -20.76
C LYS A 8 -6.46 7.61 -19.38
N LEU A 9 -5.26 7.02 -19.34
CA LEU A 9 -4.56 6.82 -18.09
C LEU A 9 -4.42 8.20 -17.43
N VAL A 10 -4.70 8.24 -16.15
CA VAL A 10 -4.53 9.44 -15.33
C VAL A 10 -3.09 9.95 -15.51
N GLY A 11 -2.92 11.19 -15.97
CA GLY A 11 -1.61 11.83 -16.16
C GLY A 11 -0.90 11.61 -17.50
N SER A 12 -1.51 10.98 -18.52
CA SER A 12 -0.85 10.79 -19.83
C SER A 12 -0.42 12.13 -20.48
N LEU A 13 0.71 12.12 -21.21
CA LEU A 13 1.17 13.23 -22.05
C LEU A 13 0.01 13.78 -22.92
N GLY A 14 -0.34 15.06 -22.74
CA GLY A 14 -1.44 15.73 -23.45
C GLY A 14 -2.81 15.69 -22.77
N ALA A 15 -2.92 15.21 -21.53
CA ALA A 15 -4.15 15.33 -20.74
C ALA A 15 -4.39 16.79 -20.32
N ALA A 16 -5.64 17.27 -20.46
CA ALA A 16 -6.03 18.63 -20.05
C ALA A 16 -5.94 18.84 -18.53
N ASN A 17 -6.12 17.77 -17.74
CA ASN A 17 -5.94 17.74 -16.29
C ASN A 17 -5.01 16.58 -15.91
N ARG A 18 -4.06 16.84 -15.01
CA ARG A 18 -3.14 15.87 -14.42
C ARG A 18 -3.46 15.78 -12.94
N TYR A 19 -3.81 14.59 -12.45
CA TYR A 19 -4.09 14.34 -11.04
C TYR A 19 -3.54 12.97 -10.64
N PHE A 20 -3.46 12.68 -9.35
CA PHE A 20 -3.10 11.35 -8.86
C PHE A 20 -4.34 10.74 -8.19
N ASP A 21 -4.72 9.53 -8.59
CA ASP A 21 -5.92 8.85 -8.09
C ASP A 21 -5.57 8.00 -6.85
N PHE A 22 -5.78 8.58 -5.67
CA PHE A 22 -5.50 7.91 -4.40
C PHE A 22 -6.54 6.85 -4.04
N ASP A 23 -7.78 7.00 -4.49
CA ASP A 23 -8.84 6.02 -4.21
C ASP A 23 -8.53 4.71 -4.95
N LEU A 24 -8.15 4.82 -6.24
CA LEU A 24 -7.70 3.68 -7.02
C LEU A 24 -6.44 3.03 -6.43
N LEU A 25 -5.47 3.83 -5.98
CA LEU A 25 -4.28 3.31 -5.31
C LEU A 25 -4.65 2.51 -4.05
N ALA A 26 -5.55 3.03 -3.22
CA ALA A 26 -6.02 2.35 -2.01
C ALA A 26 -6.69 1.02 -2.35
N ASP A 27 -7.58 0.98 -3.35
CA ASP A 27 -8.27 -0.25 -3.76
C ASP A 27 -7.32 -1.33 -4.29
N VAL A 28 -6.32 -0.92 -5.08
CA VAL A 28 -5.27 -1.82 -5.56
C VAL A 28 -4.41 -2.31 -4.39
N ALA A 29 -4.00 -1.43 -3.48
CA ALA A 29 -3.21 -1.80 -2.30
C ALA A 29 -3.95 -2.81 -1.42
N ARG A 30 -5.24 -2.60 -1.12
CA ARG A 30 -6.09 -3.58 -0.40
C ARG A 30 -6.12 -4.94 -1.09
N THR A 31 -6.24 -4.94 -2.41
CA THR A 31 -6.26 -6.17 -3.22
C THR A 31 -4.92 -6.89 -3.16
N MET A 32 -3.81 -6.17 -3.29
CA MET A 32 -2.48 -6.73 -3.18
C MET A 32 -2.20 -7.30 -1.79
N THR A 33 -2.64 -6.63 -0.72
CA THR A 33 -2.52 -7.16 0.65
C THR A 33 -3.22 -8.51 0.81
N ARG A 34 -4.45 -8.65 0.30
CA ARG A 34 -5.17 -9.94 0.34
C ARG A 34 -4.47 -11.02 -0.47
N ASN A 35 -3.97 -10.67 -1.66
CA ASN A 35 -3.24 -11.60 -2.51
C ASN A 35 -1.96 -12.10 -1.82
N LEU A 36 -1.19 -11.20 -1.22
CA LEU A 36 0.03 -11.55 -0.50
C LEU A 36 -0.28 -12.39 0.76
N ASN A 37 -1.36 -12.09 1.49
CA ASN A 37 -1.78 -12.94 2.60
C ASN A 37 -2.11 -14.37 2.13
N ARG A 38 -2.83 -14.51 1.00
CA ARG A 38 -3.15 -15.83 0.43
C ARG A 38 -1.91 -16.59 -0.02
N ILE A 39 -0.89 -15.89 -0.54
CA ILE A 39 0.38 -16.50 -0.95
C ILE A 39 1.05 -17.20 0.23
N ILE A 40 0.97 -16.67 1.46
CA ILE A 40 1.56 -17.30 2.65
C ILE A 40 1.05 -18.74 2.83
N ASP A 41 -0.24 -18.99 2.57
CA ASP A 41 -0.84 -20.31 2.79
C ASP A 41 -0.56 -21.30 1.67
N VAL A 42 -0.44 -20.81 0.43
CA VAL A 42 -0.25 -21.65 -0.76
C VAL A 42 1.22 -21.80 -1.18
N ASN A 43 2.13 -21.06 -0.54
CA ASN A 43 3.54 -21.05 -0.91
C ASN A 43 4.21 -22.41 -0.61
N HIS A 44 5.13 -22.81 -1.50
CA HIS A 44 6.03 -23.93 -1.24
C HIS A 44 7.25 -23.43 -0.47
N TYR A 45 7.40 -23.87 0.78
CA TYR A 45 8.52 -23.50 1.63
C TYR A 45 9.66 -24.53 1.52
N PRO A 46 10.86 -24.15 1.06
CA PRO A 46 11.97 -25.08 0.88
C PRO A 46 12.57 -25.57 2.21
N VAL A 47 12.34 -24.84 3.32
CA VAL A 47 12.81 -25.18 4.66
C VAL A 47 11.71 -24.93 5.70
N GLU A 48 11.59 -25.81 6.68
CA GLU A 48 10.51 -25.73 7.68
C GLU A 48 10.60 -24.47 8.56
N SER A 49 11.81 -23.96 8.81
CA SER A 49 12.00 -22.71 9.55
C SER A 49 11.35 -21.51 8.86
N ALA A 50 11.40 -21.46 7.53
CA ALA A 50 10.75 -20.39 6.76
C ALA A 50 9.22 -20.52 6.83
N ARG A 51 8.70 -21.74 6.75
CA ARG A 51 7.26 -22.02 6.89
C ARG A 51 6.75 -21.62 8.29
N ALA A 52 7.44 -22.06 9.34
CA ALA A 52 7.10 -21.75 10.72
C ALA A 52 7.10 -20.23 10.96
N SER A 53 8.12 -19.52 10.47
CA SER A 53 8.20 -18.05 10.57
C SER A 53 7.02 -17.35 9.86
N ASN A 54 6.76 -17.71 8.60
CA ASN A 54 5.69 -17.06 7.83
C ASN A 54 4.30 -17.35 8.39
N LEU A 55 4.00 -18.58 8.82
CA LEU A 55 2.68 -18.88 9.38
C LEU A 55 2.45 -18.19 10.73
N ARG A 56 3.51 -18.02 11.52
CA ARG A 56 3.45 -17.40 12.86
C ARG A 56 3.32 -15.87 12.84
N HIS A 57 4.01 -15.21 11.91
CA HIS A 57 4.11 -13.75 11.86
C HIS A 57 3.35 -13.13 10.68
N ARG A 58 3.04 -13.94 9.66
CA ARG A 58 2.37 -13.57 8.41
C ARG A 58 2.85 -12.24 7.78
N PRO A 59 4.16 -12.00 7.65
CA PRO A 59 4.66 -10.75 7.10
C PRO A 59 4.38 -10.67 5.60
N VAL A 60 4.03 -9.48 5.12
CA VAL A 60 3.89 -9.16 3.70
C VAL A 60 4.63 -7.88 3.38
N GLY A 61 5.12 -7.76 2.14
CA GLY A 61 5.77 -6.55 1.63
C GLY A 61 5.05 -6.03 0.40
N LEU A 62 4.56 -4.79 0.46
CA LEU A 62 4.02 -4.07 -0.69
C LEU A 62 5.02 -3.00 -1.11
N GLY A 63 5.49 -3.09 -2.35
CA GLY A 63 6.38 -2.11 -2.98
C GLY A 63 5.66 -1.27 -4.03
N VAL A 64 6.38 -0.29 -4.56
CA VAL A 64 5.95 0.55 -5.69
C VAL A 64 7.01 0.57 -6.77
N GLN A 65 6.59 0.89 -7.99
CA GLN A 65 7.46 1.15 -9.13
C GLN A 65 6.91 2.32 -9.94
N GLY A 66 7.74 2.97 -10.75
CA GLY A 66 7.31 4.10 -11.59
C GLY A 66 7.07 5.40 -10.82
N LEU A 67 7.74 5.60 -9.67
CA LEU A 67 7.60 6.84 -8.88
C LEU A 67 8.12 8.06 -9.64
N ALA A 68 9.29 7.94 -10.28
CA ALA A 68 9.86 9.00 -11.11
C ALA A 68 8.97 9.31 -12.32
N ASP A 69 8.42 8.27 -12.97
CA ASP A 69 7.47 8.40 -14.08
C ASP A 69 6.20 9.13 -13.64
N ALA A 70 5.67 8.80 -12.45
CA ALA A 70 4.50 9.48 -11.89
C ALA A 70 4.76 10.99 -11.69
N PHE A 71 5.93 11.36 -11.17
CA PHE A 71 6.31 12.77 -11.02
C PHE A 71 6.44 13.46 -12.38
N LEU A 72 7.08 12.83 -13.35
CA LEU A 72 7.21 13.36 -14.71
C LEU A 72 5.85 13.58 -15.38
N LEU A 73 4.95 12.60 -15.27
CA LEU A 73 3.59 12.68 -15.83
C LEU A 73 2.77 13.78 -15.17
N LEU A 74 3.03 14.09 -13.90
CA LEU A 74 2.37 15.16 -13.14
C LEU A 74 3.08 16.52 -13.24
N ASP A 75 4.17 16.60 -14.00
CA ASP A 75 5.00 17.81 -14.14
C ASP A 75 5.58 18.30 -12.79
N LEU A 76 5.98 17.36 -11.95
CA LEU A 76 6.60 17.62 -10.66
C LEU A 76 8.11 17.34 -10.74
N PRO A 77 8.97 18.36 -10.49
CA PRO A 77 10.40 18.14 -10.30
C PRO A 77 10.63 17.17 -9.13
N PHE A 78 11.52 16.20 -9.30
CA PHE A 78 11.75 15.13 -8.32
C PHE A 78 12.16 15.66 -6.94
N ASP A 79 12.92 16.75 -6.91
CA ASP A 79 13.39 17.48 -5.72
C ASP A 79 12.45 18.62 -5.29
N GLY A 80 11.31 18.80 -5.95
CA GLY A 80 10.34 19.82 -5.64
C GLY A 80 9.43 19.46 -4.46
N GLU A 81 8.92 20.49 -3.77
CA GLU A 81 8.01 20.30 -2.62
C GLU A 81 6.74 19.51 -3.00
N GLY A 82 6.22 19.69 -4.22
CA GLY A 82 5.06 18.94 -4.71
C GLY A 82 5.32 17.45 -4.89
N ALA A 83 6.53 17.06 -5.31
CA ALA A 83 6.93 15.65 -5.39
C ALA A 83 7.11 15.04 -3.99
N ALA A 84 7.68 15.81 -3.05
CA ALA A 84 7.82 15.37 -1.66
C ALA A 84 6.46 15.17 -0.97
N ASP A 85 5.49 16.06 -1.21
CA ASP A 85 4.11 15.91 -0.73
C ASP A 85 3.42 14.69 -1.32
N LEU A 86 3.47 14.56 -2.66
CA LEU A 86 2.88 13.42 -3.35
C LEU A 86 3.48 12.10 -2.88
N ASN A 87 4.80 12.05 -2.69
CA ASN A 87 5.50 10.89 -2.14
C ASN A 87 4.92 10.48 -0.78
N ARG A 88 4.80 11.42 0.18
CA ARG A 88 4.20 11.14 1.48
C ARG A 88 2.80 10.58 1.35
N ARG A 89 1.94 11.23 0.55
CA ARG A 89 0.54 10.83 0.37
C ARG A 89 0.40 9.47 -0.28
N ILE A 90 1.25 9.12 -1.24
CA ILE A 90 1.28 7.78 -1.87
C ILE A 90 1.56 6.72 -0.80
N PHE A 91 2.63 6.88 -0.03
CA PHE A 91 3.02 5.87 0.96
C PHE A 91 2.07 5.81 2.16
N GLU A 92 1.50 6.93 2.57
CA GLU A 92 0.43 6.98 3.57
C GLU A 92 -0.82 6.22 3.09
N THR A 93 -1.25 6.44 1.84
CA THR A 93 -2.39 5.74 1.24
C THR A 93 -2.15 4.24 1.17
N VAL A 94 -0.98 3.81 0.69
CA VAL A 94 -0.61 2.38 0.62
C VAL A 94 -0.58 1.76 2.02
N TYR A 95 0.03 2.44 2.99
CA TYR A 95 0.14 1.93 4.36
C TYR A 95 -1.23 1.80 5.03
N PHE A 96 -2.07 2.84 4.94
CA PHE A 96 -3.43 2.83 5.47
C PHE A 96 -4.27 1.71 4.83
N ALA A 97 -4.29 1.65 3.50
CA ALA A 97 -5.06 0.63 2.77
C ALA A 97 -4.59 -0.80 3.08
N ALA A 98 -3.29 -1.01 3.28
CA ALA A 98 -2.75 -2.30 3.67
C ALA A 98 -3.15 -2.69 5.10
N LEU A 99 -3.08 -1.76 6.06
CA LEU A 99 -3.55 -1.99 7.43
C LEU A 99 -5.06 -2.26 7.48
N ASP A 100 -5.86 -1.46 6.78
CA ASP A 100 -7.32 -1.60 6.68
C ASP A 100 -7.71 -3.00 6.16
N ALA A 101 -7.09 -3.44 5.06
CA ALA A 101 -7.29 -4.79 4.54
C ALA A 101 -6.82 -5.88 5.51
N SER A 102 -5.69 -5.67 6.21
CA SER A 102 -5.18 -6.62 7.21
C SER A 102 -6.09 -6.71 8.44
N CYS A 103 -6.68 -5.60 8.89
CA CYS A 103 -7.68 -5.56 9.95
C CYS A 103 -8.95 -6.32 9.55
N ALA A 104 -9.43 -6.14 8.31
CA ALA A 104 -10.58 -6.89 7.80
C ALA A 104 -10.32 -8.40 7.76
N LEU A 105 -9.11 -8.83 7.36
CA LEU A 105 -8.68 -10.23 7.42
C LEU A 105 -8.64 -10.73 8.87
N ALA A 106 -8.06 -9.96 9.80
CA ALA A 106 -8.00 -10.33 11.21
C ALA A 106 -9.39 -10.43 11.85
N ALA A 107 -10.35 -9.61 11.42
CA ALA A 107 -11.74 -9.70 11.88
C ALA A 107 -12.43 -11.00 11.39
N ALA A 108 -12.07 -11.49 10.20
CA ALA A 108 -12.65 -12.70 9.62
C ALA A 108 -11.95 -14.00 10.07
N GLU A 109 -10.63 -13.97 10.20
CA GLU A 109 -9.77 -15.15 10.36
C GLU A 109 -9.05 -15.19 11.72
N GLY A 110 -9.11 -14.10 12.48
CA GLY A 110 -8.29 -13.89 13.67
C GLY A 110 -6.95 -13.22 13.35
N PRO A 111 -6.30 -12.55 14.33
CA PRO A 111 -4.98 -11.97 14.14
C PRO A 111 -3.90 -13.05 14.02
N TYR A 112 -2.74 -12.70 13.46
CA TYR A 112 -1.59 -13.60 13.45
C TYR A 112 -1.13 -13.95 14.88
N GLU A 113 -0.54 -15.15 15.07
CA GLU A 113 -0.25 -15.75 16.38
C GLU A 113 0.49 -14.82 17.35
N THR A 114 1.39 -14.00 16.81
CA THR A 114 2.28 -13.12 17.58
C THR A 114 1.82 -11.66 17.62
N TYR A 115 0.55 -11.39 17.29
CA TYR A 115 -0.02 -10.04 17.33
C TYR A 115 -0.08 -9.48 18.75
N ALA A 116 -0.53 -10.27 19.73
CA ALA A 116 -0.67 -9.83 21.11
C ALA A 116 0.70 -9.41 21.69
N GLY A 117 0.77 -8.21 22.26
CA GLY A 117 2.00 -7.64 22.80
C GLY A 117 2.87 -6.88 21.79
N SER A 118 2.55 -6.97 20.49
CA SER A 118 3.18 -6.13 19.46
C SER A 118 2.87 -4.64 19.69
N PRO A 119 3.67 -3.71 19.14
CA PRO A 119 3.34 -2.29 19.17
C PRO A 119 1.96 -1.97 18.58
N VAL A 120 1.61 -2.58 17.45
CA VAL A 120 0.32 -2.35 16.78
C VAL A 120 -0.87 -2.84 17.62
N SER A 121 -0.71 -3.90 18.42
CA SER A 121 -1.74 -4.32 19.39
C SER A 121 -1.99 -3.32 20.53
N ARG A 122 -1.07 -2.38 20.73
CA ARG A 122 -1.14 -1.28 21.70
C ARG A 122 -1.51 0.05 21.06
N GLY A 123 -1.94 0.03 19.79
CA GLY A 123 -2.27 1.24 19.04
C GLY A 123 -1.07 2.06 18.59
N VAL A 124 0.15 1.50 18.58
CA VAL A 124 1.36 2.17 18.10
C VAL A 124 1.64 1.72 16.67
N LEU A 125 1.38 2.59 15.70
CA LEU A 125 1.64 2.37 14.28
C LEU A 125 3.03 2.85 13.87
N GLN A 126 3.42 2.59 12.62
CA GLN A 126 4.78 2.88 12.15
C GLN A 126 5.14 4.36 12.29
N HIS A 127 4.23 5.29 11.96
CA HIS A 127 4.50 6.72 12.06
C HIS A 127 4.66 7.19 13.52
N ASP A 128 3.94 6.58 14.46
CA ASP A 128 4.06 6.88 15.91
C ASP A 128 5.46 6.57 16.42
N MET A 129 6.07 5.47 15.97
CA MET A 129 7.44 5.08 16.35
C MET A 129 8.48 6.11 15.90
N TRP A 130 8.15 6.95 14.92
CA TRP A 130 9.00 8.01 14.40
C TRP A 130 8.58 9.41 14.88
N GLY A 131 7.55 9.51 15.73
CA GLY A 131 6.98 10.78 16.16
C GLY A 131 6.40 11.61 15.01
N VAL A 132 6.04 10.97 13.90
CA VAL A 132 5.48 11.61 12.71
C VAL A 132 3.96 11.61 12.83
N LYS A 133 3.34 12.78 12.69
CA LYS A 133 1.89 12.86 12.56
C LYS A 133 1.50 12.57 11.10
N PRO A 134 0.54 11.67 10.84
CA PRO A 134 -0.03 11.50 9.51
C PRO A 134 -0.68 12.80 9.05
N HIS A 135 -0.93 12.93 7.76
CA HIS A 135 -1.68 14.09 7.27
C HIS A 135 -3.08 14.03 7.86
N ASP A 136 -3.63 15.20 8.18
CA ASP A 136 -4.97 15.33 8.77
C ASP A 136 -5.98 14.80 7.73
N SER A 137 -6.33 13.52 7.87
CA SER A 137 -7.43 12.94 7.12
C SER A 137 -8.70 13.53 7.71
N ARG A 138 -9.37 14.35 6.91
CA ARG A 138 -10.73 14.87 7.17
C ARG A 138 -11.64 13.92 7.94
#